data_AF-A0A811S5B2-F1
#
_entry.id   AF-A0A811S5B2-F1
#
_cell.length_a   1.000
_cell.length_b   1.000
_cell.length_c   1.000
_cell.angle_alpha   90.00
_cell.angle_beta   90.00
_cell.angle_gamma   90.00
#
_symmetry.space_group_name_H-M   'P 1'
#
loop_
_entity.id
_entity.type
_entity.pdbx_description
1 polymer ?
#
loop_
_entity_poly.entity_id
_entity_poly.type
_entity_poly.pdbx_seq_one_letter_code
_entity_poly.pdbx_strand_id
1 'polypeptide(L)'
;MNGGQQGRGQRAPATRTRASPSITPHRVGVGVNCQGGGALPFLQGLSILEKLAAPLAPLIVGRTGPQLFLTDGDPSKPPLLLQMASDCDDKKYMLALAAFKNRVLYANVSYDHMVGWRTSSLRREKDLVKPSHRSLDGYKHIVNVEYCSPVSSEGPHFPSKAARAKEAAQRTPNRENTKEYHQMMEEEMIHGLQKVGWKKVDVNFHSSFWPYSAHNNIHVKNEWLHNAGAGVIAHVADSIKQQESRPCLPANL
;
A
#
# COMPACT_ATOMS: atom_id res chain seq x y z
N MET A 1 -19.02 90.10 37.17
CA MET A 1 -19.95 89.58 38.20
C MET A 1 -19.74 88.07 38.32
N ASN A 2 -19.31 87.68 39.52
CA ASN A 2 -19.46 86.39 40.22
C ASN A 2 -19.25 85.02 39.55
N GLY A 3 -18.36 84.26 40.22
CA GLY A 3 -18.54 82.84 40.59
C GLY A 3 -17.68 81.86 39.78
N GLY A 4 -16.69 81.13 40.31
CA GLY A 4 -16.38 80.78 41.70
C GLY A 4 -16.53 79.27 41.96
N GLN A 5 -15.44 78.53 41.71
CA GLN A 5 -14.96 77.26 42.32
C GLN A 5 -15.94 76.15 42.77
N GLN A 6 -15.65 74.91 42.35
CA GLN A 6 -15.19 73.86 43.28
C GLN A 6 -14.47 72.71 42.57
N GLY A 7 -13.32 72.31 43.12
CA GLY A 7 -12.46 71.23 42.64
C GLY A 7 -12.65 69.92 43.41
N ARG A 8 -12.21 68.82 42.78
CA ARG A 8 -11.08 67.92 43.16
C ARG A 8 -11.49 66.58 43.79
N GLY A 9 -11.04 65.50 43.13
CA GLY A 9 -10.78 64.17 43.66
C GLY A 9 -10.01 63.36 42.60
N GLN A 10 -8.68 63.49 42.52
CA GLN A 10 -7.63 62.58 43.04
C GLN A 10 -7.17 61.46 42.06
N ARG A 11 -5.87 61.57 41.71
CA ARG A 11 -4.81 60.63 41.22
C ARG A 11 -5.16 59.16 40.88
N ALA A 12 -4.71 58.69 39.71
CA ALA A 12 -3.43 58.00 39.48
C ALA A 12 -3.26 57.63 37.97
N PRO A 13 -2.05 57.66 37.37
CA PRO A 13 -1.85 57.26 35.97
C PRO A 13 -1.48 55.79 35.88
N ALA A 14 -2.33 54.98 35.25
CA ALA A 14 -1.98 53.63 34.83
C ALA A 14 -1.51 53.67 33.37
N THR A 15 -0.21 53.42 33.19
CA THR A 15 0.47 53.12 31.93
C THR A 15 -0.30 52.10 31.10
N ARG A 16 -0.62 52.43 29.84
CA ARG A 16 -0.87 51.43 28.81
C ARG A 16 -0.36 51.92 27.45
N THR A 17 0.87 51.52 27.15
CA THR A 17 1.51 51.68 25.85
C THR A 17 0.65 51.00 24.77
N ARG A 18 0.48 51.72 23.67
CA ARG A 18 -0.24 51.34 22.45
C ARG A 18 0.33 50.05 21.86
N ALA A 19 -0.57 49.11 21.58
CA ALA A 19 -0.27 47.83 20.96
C ALA A 19 0.37 48.00 19.57
N SER A 20 1.41 47.21 19.31
CA SER A 20 1.77 46.72 17.98
C SER A 20 1.94 45.21 18.13
N PRO A 21 1.02 44.37 17.64
CA PRO A 21 1.26 42.94 17.63
C PRO A 21 2.24 42.63 16.51
N SER A 22 3.45 42.24 16.89
CA SER A 22 4.37 41.49 16.05
C SER A 22 3.67 40.23 15.56
N ILE A 23 3.54 40.06 14.25
CA ILE A 23 3.05 38.82 13.64
C ILE A 23 4.18 37.79 13.75
N THR A 24 4.18 37.03 14.85
CA THR A 24 4.86 35.75 14.94
C THR A 24 3.89 34.67 14.44
N PRO A 25 4.18 33.94 13.36
CA PRO A 25 3.35 32.81 12.98
C PRO A 25 3.55 31.72 14.04
N HIS A 26 2.59 31.59 14.96
CA HIS A 26 2.48 30.41 15.80
C HIS A 26 2.28 29.22 14.87
N ARG A 27 3.33 28.42 14.72
CA ARG A 27 3.28 27.07 14.19
C ARG A 27 2.37 26.27 15.12
N VAL A 28 1.08 26.19 14.79
CA VAL A 28 0.19 25.17 15.35
C VAL A 28 0.64 23.84 14.73
N GLY A 29 1.62 23.22 15.39
CA GLY A 29 1.92 21.82 15.17
C GLY A 29 0.74 21.02 15.71
N VAL A 30 -0.17 20.61 14.83
CA VAL A 30 -1.08 19.50 15.15
C VAL A 30 -0.23 18.24 15.12
N GLY A 31 0.46 17.98 16.23
CA GLY A 31 1.05 16.69 16.52
C GLY A 31 -0.09 15.72 16.78
N VAL A 32 -0.47 14.94 15.77
CA VAL A 32 -1.28 13.75 16.01
C VAL A 32 -0.33 12.67 16.54
N ASN A 33 -0.12 12.70 17.85
CA ASN A 33 0.45 11.58 18.59
C ASN A 33 -0.51 10.40 18.43
N CYS A 34 -0.05 9.38 17.71
CA CYS A 34 -0.74 8.11 17.55
C CYS A 34 -0.46 7.24 18.78
N GLN A 35 -1.28 7.39 19.83
CA GLN A 35 -1.44 6.39 20.89
C GLN A 35 -2.75 6.67 21.63
N GLY A 36 -3.76 5.81 21.40
CA GLY A 36 -5.06 5.88 22.04
C GLY A 36 -6.12 5.26 21.14
N GLY A 37 -6.85 4.26 21.66
CA GLY A 37 -7.70 3.37 20.88
C GLY A 37 -8.92 4.02 20.25
N GLY A 38 -9.41 3.37 19.18
CA GLY A 38 -10.69 3.66 18.53
C GLY A 38 -10.56 4.51 17.26
N ALA A 39 -10.79 3.88 16.10
CA ALA A 39 -10.82 4.43 14.74
C ALA A 39 -9.42 4.75 14.13
N LEU A 40 -8.93 4.11 13.06
CA LEU A 40 -9.48 3.18 12.07
C LEU A 40 -8.50 2.00 11.94
N PRO A 41 -8.94 0.75 12.12
CA PRO A 41 -8.08 -0.38 11.84
C PRO A 41 -7.79 -0.37 10.34
N PHE A 42 -6.50 -0.52 10.02
CA PHE A 42 -5.98 -1.15 8.81
C PHE A 42 -7.05 -1.43 7.75
N LEU A 43 -6.99 -0.71 6.63
CA LEU A 43 -7.59 -1.18 5.39
C LEU A 43 -6.84 -2.48 5.00
N GLN A 44 -7.19 -3.57 5.68
CA GLN A 44 -6.93 -4.94 5.30
C GLN A 44 -7.38 -5.00 3.84
N GLY A 45 -6.45 -5.15 2.89
CA GLY A 45 -6.64 -4.92 1.45
C GLY A 45 -7.82 -5.63 0.76
N LEU A 46 -8.65 -6.37 1.49
CA LEU A 46 -9.86 -7.08 1.07
C LEU A 46 -11.17 -6.34 1.41
N SER A 47 -11.25 -5.56 2.50
CA SER A 47 -12.45 -4.74 2.82
C SER A 47 -12.57 -3.49 1.93
N ILE A 48 -11.59 -3.27 1.06
CA ILE A 48 -11.59 -2.17 0.10
C ILE A 48 -12.37 -2.56 -1.17
N LEU A 49 -12.51 -3.83 -1.53
CA LEU A 49 -13.23 -4.24 -2.74
C LEU A 49 -14.71 -3.78 -2.74
N GLU A 50 -15.38 -3.79 -1.58
CA GLU A 50 -16.73 -3.24 -1.41
C GLU A 50 -16.79 -1.71 -1.61
N LYS A 51 -15.73 -0.98 -1.23
CA LYS A 51 -15.60 0.48 -1.39
C LYS A 51 -15.00 0.91 -2.73
N LEU A 52 -14.37 -0.01 -3.45
CA LEU A 52 -13.77 0.18 -4.77
C LEU A 52 -14.73 -0.19 -5.91
N ALA A 53 -15.95 -0.64 -5.60
CA ALA A 53 -16.95 -1.00 -6.59
C ALA A 53 -17.26 0.15 -7.58
N ALA A 54 -17.33 1.40 -7.11
CA ALA A 54 -17.58 2.54 -7.98
C ALA A 54 -16.32 3.00 -8.77
N PRO A 55 -15.14 3.20 -8.15
CA PRO A 55 -13.91 3.55 -8.87
C PRO A 55 -13.42 2.49 -9.87
N LEU A 56 -13.67 1.20 -9.59
CA LEU A 56 -13.31 0.07 -10.45
C LEU A 56 -14.49 -0.45 -11.26
N ALA A 57 -15.63 0.24 -11.28
CA ALA A 57 -16.81 -0.16 -12.06
C ALA A 57 -16.47 -0.55 -13.52
N PRO A 58 -15.56 0.16 -14.24
CA PRO A 58 -15.17 -0.25 -15.59
C PRO A 58 -14.38 -1.57 -15.66
N LEU A 59 -13.66 -1.94 -14.60
CA LEU A 59 -12.93 -3.20 -14.49
C LEU A 59 -13.83 -4.35 -14.00
N ILE A 60 -14.90 -4.00 -13.28
CA ILE A 60 -15.95 -4.91 -12.81
C ILE A 60 -16.91 -5.26 -13.97
N VAL A 61 -17.13 -4.32 -14.90
CA VAL A 61 -17.91 -4.56 -16.13
C VAL A 61 -17.04 -5.28 -17.14
N GLY A 62 -17.13 -6.62 -17.18
CA GLY A 62 -16.48 -7.44 -18.20
C GLY A 62 -15.84 -8.71 -17.66
N ARG A 63 -14.95 -9.31 -18.45
CA ARG A 63 -14.29 -10.59 -18.11
C ARG A 63 -13.30 -10.47 -16.93
N THR A 64 -12.76 -9.29 -16.68
CA THR A 64 -11.71 -9.05 -15.68
C THR A 64 -12.24 -8.89 -14.26
N GLY A 65 -13.51 -8.50 -14.10
CA GLY A 65 -14.15 -8.31 -12.80
C GLY A 65 -14.14 -9.60 -11.99
N PRO A 66 -14.79 -10.67 -12.46
CA PRO A 66 -14.79 -11.95 -11.75
C PRO A 66 -13.38 -12.48 -11.44
N GLN A 67 -12.40 -12.25 -12.32
CA GLN A 67 -11.01 -12.66 -12.08
C GLN A 67 -10.36 -11.87 -10.94
N LEU A 68 -10.55 -10.54 -10.90
CA LEU A 68 -10.05 -9.68 -9.83
C LEU A 68 -10.66 -10.07 -8.47
N PHE A 69 -11.93 -10.46 -8.46
CA PHE A 69 -12.65 -10.89 -7.27
C PHE A 69 -12.54 -12.40 -7.00
N LEU A 70 -11.72 -13.15 -7.76
CA LEU A 70 -11.53 -14.59 -7.59
C LEU A 70 -12.83 -15.42 -7.70
N THR A 71 -13.86 -14.88 -8.36
CA THR A 71 -15.15 -15.52 -8.57
C THR A 71 -15.32 -16.06 -9.98
N ASP A 72 -14.25 -16.08 -10.78
CA ASP A 72 -14.28 -16.59 -12.14
C ASP A 72 -14.34 -18.14 -12.20
N GLY A 73 -15.01 -18.65 -13.23
CA GLY A 73 -15.09 -20.08 -13.52
C GLY A 73 -15.96 -20.90 -12.55
N ASP A 74 -15.89 -22.22 -12.72
CA ASP A 74 -16.65 -23.19 -11.92
C ASP A 74 -16.24 -23.13 -10.44
N PRO A 75 -17.18 -23.17 -9.48
CA PRO A 75 -16.87 -23.23 -8.04
C PRO A 75 -15.93 -24.37 -7.64
N SER A 76 -15.98 -25.50 -8.35
CA SER A 76 -15.12 -26.67 -8.10
C SER A 76 -13.68 -26.50 -8.62
N LYS A 77 -13.41 -25.42 -9.37
CA LYS A 77 -12.10 -25.14 -9.97
C LYS A 77 -11.43 -23.93 -9.32
N PRO A 78 -10.09 -23.92 -9.23
CA PRO A 78 -9.37 -22.75 -8.75
C PRO A 78 -9.63 -21.53 -9.65
N PRO A 79 -9.76 -20.32 -9.09
CA PRO A 79 -9.84 -19.09 -9.89
C PRO A 79 -8.54 -18.86 -10.67
N LEU A 80 -8.60 -18.13 -11.79
CA LEU A 80 -7.46 -17.94 -12.68
C LEU A 80 -6.21 -17.40 -11.96
N LEU A 81 -6.36 -16.42 -11.07
CA LEU A 81 -5.22 -15.83 -10.36
C LEU A 81 -4.52 -16.85 -9.42
N LEU A 82 -5.29 -17.77 -8.81
CA LEU A 82 -4.71 -18.87 -8.04
C LEU A 82 -3.98 -19.86 -8.97
N GLN A 83 -4.55 -20.15 -10.14
CA GLN A 83 -3.87 -20.97 -11.16
C GLN A 83 -2.56 -20.34 -11.62
N MET A 84 -2.48 -19.00 -11.74
CA MET A 84 -1.25 -18.31 -12.12
C MET A 84 -0.18 -18.29 -11.02
N ALA A 85 -0.60 -18.36 -9.76
CA ALA A 85 0.30 -18.52 -8.62
C ALA A 85 0.77 -19.98 -8.43
N SER A 86 0.26 -20.92 -9.24
CA SER A 86 0.64 -22.32 -9.27
C SER A 86 1.08 -22.74 -10.68
N ASP A 87 1.64 -23.94 -10.83
CA ASP A 87 1.66 -24.60 -12.14
C ASP A 87 0.47 -25.55 -12.16
N CYS A 88 -0.35 -25.51 -13.21
CA CYS A 88 -1.56 -26.34 -13.34
C CYS A 88 -1.55 -27.01 -14.71
N ASP A 89 -1.77 -28.32 -14.75
CA ASP A 89 -1.88 -29.08 -16.00
C ASP A 89 -0.72 -28.81 -16.97
N ASP A 90 -1.04 -28.25 -18.13
CA ASP A 90 -0.16 -27.82 -19.23
C ASP A 90 0.41 -26.41 -19.04
N LYS A 91 -0.12 -25.62 -18.11
CA LYS A 91 0.25 -24.22 -17.89
C LYS A 91 1.35 -24.10 -16.84
N LYS A 92 2.48 -23.54 -17.26
CA LYS A 92 3.72 -23.43 -16.48
C LYS A 92 3.99 -21.99 -16.03
N TYR A 93 3.04 -21.36 -15.34
CA TYR A 93 3.13 -19.96 -14.94
C TYR A 93 4.27 -19.69 -13.97
N MET A 94 4.43 -20.53 -12.96
CA MET A 94 5.48 -20.37 -11.96
C MET A 94 6.85 -20.72 -12.53
N LEU A 95 6.95 -21.71 -13.42
CA LEU A 95 8.20 -21.95 -14.16
C LEU A 95 8.57 -20.76 -15.07
N ALA A 96 7.60 -20.18 -15.77
CA ALA A 96 7.84 -19.00 -16.59
C ALA A 96 8.28 -17.81 -15.73
N LEU A 97 7.66 -17.61 -14.56
CA LEU A 97 8.08 -16.59 -13.59
C LEU A 97 9.48 -16.86 -13.02
N ALA A 98 9.82 -18.14 -12.78
CA ALA A 98 11.14 -18.56 -12.30
C ALA A 98 12.24 -18.29 -13.33
N ALA A 99 11.94 -18.34 -14.64
CA ALA A 99 12.89 -18.08 -15.72
C ALA A 99 13.43 -16.64 -15.74
N PHE A 100 12.71 -15.69 -15.15
CA PHE A 100 13.23 -14.34 -14.96
C PHE A 100 14.35 -14.36 -13.92
N LYS A 101 15.57 -13.96 -14.32
CA LYS A 101 16.71 -13.87 -13.40
C LYS A 101 16.45 -12.91 -12.24
N ASN A 102 15.65 -11.89 -12.48
CA ASN A 102 15.37 -10.83 -11.53
C ASN A 102 13.87 -10.62 -11.39
N ARG A 103 13.41 -10.57 -10.14
CA ARG A 103 12.03 -10.31 -9.78
C ARG A 103 12.01 -9.29 -8.66
N VAL A 104 11.37 -8.15 -8.90
CA VAL A 104 11.32 -7.03 -7.96
C VAL A 104 9.88 -6.61 -7.74
N LEU A 105 9.49 -6.45 -6.49
CA LEU A 105 8.18 -5.92 -6.09
C LEU A 105 8.37 -4.52 -5.55
N TYR A 106 7.53 -3.59 -6.00
CA TYR A 106 7.44 -2.24 -5.44
C TYR A 106 6.10 -2.09 -4.75
N ALA A 107 6.12 -1.74 -3.47
CA ALA A 107 4.92 -1.71 -2.65
C ALA A 107 4.84 -0.41 -1.86
N ASN A 108 3.69 0.27 -1.94
CA ASN A 108 3.42 1.42 -1.10
C ASN A 108 3.14 0.95 0.33
N VAL A 109 3.91 1.48 1.27
CA VAL A 109 3.78 1.18 2.71
C VAL A 109 2.57 1.88 3.31
N SER A 110 2.19 3.03 2.76
CA SER A 110 1.13 3.88 3.30
C SER A 110 0.48 4.69 2.18
N TYR A 111 -0.74 5.17 2.45
CA TYR A 111 -1.49 6.09 1.59
C TYR A 111 -1.90 5.54 0.21
N ASP A 112 -1.72 4.24 -0.05
CA ASP A 112 -2.30 3.53 -1.19
C ASP A 112 -3.58 2.83 -0.76
N HIS A 113 -4.71 3.37 -1.20
CA HIS A 113 -6.02 2.81 -0.91
C HIS A 113 -6.48 1.79 -1.96
N MET A 114 -5.77 1.65 -3.09
CA MET A 114 -6.17 0.74 -4.16
C MET A 114 -5.48 -0.61 -4.05
N VAL A 115 -4.19 -0.61 -3.68
CA VAL A 115 -3.43 -1.85 -3.48
C VAL A 115 -2.72 -1.79 -2.13
N GLY A 116 -3.13 -2.66 -1.20
CA GLY A 116 -2.56 -2.71 0.14
C GLY A 116 -1.09 -3.13 0.14
N TRP A 117 -0.35 -2.67 1.16
CA TRP A 117 1.07 -3.00 1.33
C TRP A 117 1.32 -4.51 1.40
N ARG A 118 0.46 -5.23 2.12
CA ARG A 118 0.53 -6.68 2.33
C ARG A 118 0.48 -7.47 1.01
N THR A 119 -0.49 -7.14 0.16
CA THR A 119 -0.71 -7.83 -1.13
C THR A 119 0.37 -7.46 -2.15
N SER A 120 0.69 -6.17 -2.30
CA SER A 120 1.71 -5.71 -3.24
C SER A 120 3.14 -6.15 -2.90
N SER A 121 3.42 -6.43 -1.63
CA SER A 121 4.74 -6.93 -1.20
C SER A 121 4.82 -8.44 -0.99
N LEU A 122 3.73 -9.19 -1.26
CA LEU A 122 3.64 -10.63 -1.01
C LEU A 122 4.09 -11.00 0.42
N ARG A 123 3.56 -10.30 1.41
CA ARG A 123 3.82 -10.53 2.84
C ARG A 123 2.52 -10.93 3.54
N ARG A 124 2.61 -11.62 4.67
CA ARG A 124 1.46 -11.78 5.58
C ARG A 124 1.42 -10.61 6.54
N GLU A 125 0.28 -10.44 7.22
CA GLU A 125 0.11 -9.35 8.19
C GLU A 125 1.18 -9.39 9.29
N LYS A 126 1.48 -10.59 9.80
CA LYS A 126 2.52 -10.83 10.80
C LYS A 126 3.95 -10.55 10.32
N ASP A 127 4.15 -10.52 9.00
CA ASP A 127 5.46 -10.29 8.37
C ASP A 127 5.68 -8.79 8.07
N LEU A 128 4.67 -7.94 8.29
CA LEU A 128 4.78 -6.49 8.09
C LEU A 128 5.57 -5.87 9.25
N VAL A 129 6.75 -5.35 8.93
CA VAL A 129 7.58 -4.59 9.87
C VAL A 129 6.99 -3.20 10.04
N LYS A 130 7.29 -2.52 11.16
CA LYS A 130 6.91 -1.12 11.31
C LYS A 130 7.55 -0.27 10.19
N PRO A 131 6.78 0.57 9.48
CA PRO A 131 7.31 1.45 8.43
C PRO A 131 8.46 2.32 8.93
N SER A 132 9.61 2.27 8.24
CA SER A 132 10.62 3.31 8.38
C SER A 132 10.15 4.57 7.65
N HIS A 133 10.36 5.73 8.27
CA HIS A 133 10.25 7.03 7.57
C HIS A 133 11.61 7.49 7.04
N ARG A 134 12.68 6.76 7.36
CA ARG A 134 14.02 7.07 6.86
C ARG A 134 14.17 6.50 5.44
N SER A 135 14.47 7.39 4.51
CA SER A 135 14.86 7.04 3.15
C SER A 135 16.18 6.26 3.15
N LEU A 136 16.30 5.29 2.25
CA LEU A 136 17.58 4.64 1.94
C LEU A 136 18.42 5.55 1.05
N ASP A 137 19.75 5.48 1.23
CA ASP A 137 20.71 6.38 0.60
C ASP A 137 20.51 6.44 -0.93
N GLY A 138 20.28 7.66 -1.45
CA GLY A 138 20.10 7.94 -2.87
C GLY A 138 18.65 8.11 -3.34
N TYR A 139 17.65 7.60 -2.62
CA TYR A 139 16.24 7.68 -3.08
C TYR A 139 15.27 8.08 -1.97
N LYS A 140 14.75 9.31 -2.07
CA LYS A 140 13.90 9.95 -1.06
C LYS A 140 12.70 9.11 -0.58
N HIS A 141 12.07 8.33 -1.45
CA HIS A 141 10.83 7.62 -1.13
C HIS A 141 11.01 6.11 -0.94
N ILE A 142 12.21 5.57 -1.14
CA ILE A 142 12.50 4.16 -0.89
C ILE A 142 12.90 4.03 0.58
N VAL A 143 12.14 3.25 1.36
CA VAL A 143 12.33 3.17 2.82
C VAL A 143 12.82 1.81 3.31
N ASN A 144 12.68 0.77 2.49
CA ASN A 144 13.24 -0.54 2.76
C ASN A 144 13.48 -1.31 1.44
N VAL A 145 14.57 -2.08 1.40
CA VAL A 145 14.90 -3.02 0.32
C VAL A 145 15.30 -4.33 0.96
N GLU A 146 14.55 -5.38 0.67
CA GLU A 146 14.72 -6.71 1.24
C GLU A 146 14.93 -7.74 0.14
N TYR A 147 15.86 -8.67 0.32
CA TYR A 147 16.07 -9.80 -0.59
C TYR A 147 15.57 -11.07 0.06
N CYS A 148 14.50 -11.65 -0.47
CA CYS A 148 13.89 -12.87 0.02
C CYS A 148 14.27 -14.05 -0.88
N SER A 149 14.85 -15.10 -0.29
CA SER A 149 15.10 -16.36 -0.98
C SER A 149 13.78 -17.11 -1.29
N PRO A 150 13.78 -17.99 -2.31
CA PRO A 150 12.66 -18.90 -2.54
C PRO A 150 12.31 -19.70 -1.28
N VAL A 151 11.02 -19.86 -1.01
CA VAL A 151 10.50 -20.72 0.06
C VAL A 151 10.12 -22.06 -0.54
N SER A 152 10.65 -23.16 0.02
CA SER A 152 10.20 -24.50 -0.35
C SER A 152 8.83 -24.77 0.28
N SER A 153 7.80 -24.95 -0.54
CA SER A 153 6.48 -25.40 -0.10
C SER A 153 5.88 -26.38 -1.11
N GLU A 154 4.97 -27.23 -0.62
CA GLU A 154 3.95 -27.81 -1.49
C GLU A 154 3.18 -26.64 -2.13
N GLY A 155 2.98 -26.67 -3.45
CA GLY A 155 2.42 -25.52 -4.19
C GLY A 155 1.02 -25.12 -3.71
N PRO A 156 0.45 -24.04 -4.26
CA PRO A 156 -0.91 -23.65 -3.90
C PRO A 156 -1.88 -24.80 -4.11
N HIS A 157 -2.73 -25.03 -3.12
CA HIS A 157 -3.78 -26.03 -3.17
C HIS A 157 -5.14 -25.37 -3.31
N PHE A 158 -6.05 -26.03 -4.01
CA PHE A 158 -7.47 -25.65 -4.02
C PHE A 158 -8.29 -26.74 -3.32
N PRO A 159 -8.28 -26.77 -1.97
CA PRO A 159 -8.94 -27.83 -1.22
C PRO A 159 -10.46 -27.75 -1.35
N SER A 160 -11.15 -28.85 -1.02
CA SER A 160 -12.62 -28.91 -1.01
C SER A 160 -13.26 -27.81 -0.14
N LYS A 161 -12.59 -27.38 0.94
CA LYS A 161 -12.99 -26.23 1.74
C LYS A 161 -13.02 -24.94 0.92
N ALA A 162 -11.99 -24.67 0.13
CA ALA A 162 -11.90 -23.48 -0.72
C ALA A 162 -12.96 -23.51 -1.84
N ALA A 163 -13.22 -24.68 -2.42
CA ALA A 163 -14.30 -24.84 -3.42
C ALA A 163 -15.68 -24.52 -2.84
N ARG A 164 -16.00 -25.05 -1.63
CA ARG A 164 -17.26 -24.74 -0.93
C ARG A 164 -17.37 -23.25 -0.59
N ALA A 165 -16.27 -22.63 -0.16
CA ALA A 165 -16.25 -21.21 0.16
C ALA A 165 -16.42 -20.34 -1.09
N LYS A 166 -15.82 -20.73 -2.23
CA LYS A 166 -16.03 -20.08 -3.53
C LYS A 166 -17.49 -20.16 -3.96
N GLU A 167 -18.09 -21.34 -3.87
CA GLU A 167 -19.50 -21.56 -4.19
C GLU A 167 -20.42 -20.71 -3.31
N ALA A 168 -20.15 -20.64 -2.01
CA ALA A 168 -20.91 -19.80 -1.08
C ALA A 168 -20.78 -18.30 -1.43
N ALA A 169 -19.57 -17.83 -1.74
CA ALA A 169 -19.31 -16.45 -2.16
C ALA A 169 -19.98 -16.10 -3.49
N GLN A 170 -20.11 -17.06 -4.41
CA GLN A 170 -20.80 -16.87 -5.70
C GLN A 170 -22.33 -16.90 -5.58
N ARG A 171 -22.89 -17.81 -4.77
CA ARG A 171 -24.36 -17.97 -4.65
C ARG A 171 -25.01 -16.91 -3.77
N THR A 172 -24.46 -16.70 -2.58
CA THR A 172 -25.01 -15.80 -1.56
C THR A 172 -23.88 -15.02 -0.91
N PRO A 173 -23.31 -14.02 -1.61
CA PRO A 173 -22.20 -13.24 -1.08
C PRO A 173 -22.65 -12.53 0.20
N ASN A 174 -21.88 -12.73 1.26
CA ASN A 174 -21.94 -11.93 2.47
C ASN A 174 -20.52 -11.60 2.93
N ARG A 175 -20.40 -10.65 3.85
CA ARG A 175 -19.09 -10.13 4.26
C ARG A 175 -18.21 -11.22 4.87
N GLU A 176 -18.80 -12.11 5.66
CA GLU A 176 -18.07 -13.16 6.38
C GLU A 176 -17.55 -14.25 5.42
N ASN A 177 -18.40 -14.79 4.54
CA ASN A 177 -18.02 -15.85 3.60
C ASN A 177 -17.04 -15.35 2.53
N THR A 178 -17.23 -14.12 2.07
CA THR A 178 -16.36 -13.48 1.07
C THR A 178 -14.98 -13.23 1.68
N LYS A 179 -14.93 -12.73 2.92
CA LYS A 179 -13.68 -12.56 3.65
C LYS A 179 -12.97 -13.88 3.88
N GLU A 180 -13.65 -14.92 4.35
CA GLU A 180 -13.04 -16.24 4.59
C GLU A 180 -12.46 -16.81 3.29
N TYR A 181 -13.23 -16.77 2.19
CA TYR A 181 -12.78 -17.24 0.90
C TYR A 181 -11.53 -16.50 0.41
N HIS A 182 -11.55 -15.17 0.44
CA HIS A 182 -10.41 -14.37 0.01
C HIS A 182 -9.17 -14.58 0.86
N GLN A 183 -9.32 -14.74 2.18
CA GLN A 183 -8.19 -15.04 3.07
C GLN A 183 -7.55 -16.38 2.71
N MET A 184 -8.34 -17.41 2.43
CA MET A 184 -7.82 -18.70 1.96
C MET A 184 -7.09 -18.55 0.63
N MET A 185 -7.67 -17.87 -0.36
CA MET A 185 -7.03 -17.69 -1.67
C MET A 185 -5.75 -16.87 -1.59
N GLU A 186 -5.73 -15.84 -0.76
CA GLU A 186 -4.54 -15.03 -0.58
C GLU A 186 -3.38 -15.83 0.04
N GLU A 187 -3.63 -16.63 1.08
CA GLU A 187 -2.58 -17.47 1.67
C GLU A 187 -2.02 -18.47 0.66
N GLU A 188 -2.87 -19.11 -0.14
CA GLU A 188 -2.44 -20.04 -1.20
C GLU A 188 -1.64 -19.32 -2.29
N MET A 189 -2.08 -18.14 -2.74
CA MET A 189 -1.33 -17.35 -3.72
C MET A 189 0.01 -16.87 -3.18
N ILE A 190 0.09 -16.46 -1.90
CA ILE A 190 1.35 -16.08 -1.26
C ILE A 190 2.30 -17.28 -1.21
N HIS A 191 1.84 -18.47 -0.82
CA HIS A 191 2.68 -19.68 -0.84
C HIS A 191 3.26 -19.94 -2.23
N GLY A 192 2.41 -19.92 -3.26
CA GLY A 192 2.84 -20.15 -4.64
C GLY A 192 3.86 -19.13 -5.13
N LEU A 193 3.55 -17.85 -4.99
CA LEU A 193 4.43 -16.78 -5.45
C LEU A 193 5.74 -16.72 -4.66
N GLN A 194 5.77 -17.14 -3.39
CA GLN A 194 7.00 -17.21 -2.59
C GLN A 194 7.91 -18.40 -2.94
N LYS A 195 7.51 -19.32 -3.82
CA LYS A 195 8.38 -20.39 -4.35
C LYS A 195 9.52 -19.89 -5.24
N VAL A 196 9.53 -18.61 -5.57
CA VAL A 196 10.64 -17.95 -6.26
C VAL A 196 11.17 -16.80 -5.40
N GLY A 197 12.45 -16.45 -5.58
CA GLY A 197 13.06 -15.36 -4.83
C GLY A 197 12.61 -13.99 -5.34
N TRP A 198 12.50 -13.02 -4.42
CA TRP A 198 12.04 -11.65 -4.68
C TRP A 198 12.97 -10.61 -4.06
N LYS A 199 13.23 -9.52 -4.79
CA LYS A 199 13.67 -8.25 -4.21
C LYS A 199 12.42 -7.43 -3.87
N LYS A 200 12.14 -7.16 -2.60
CA LYS A 200 11.00 -6.36 -2.16
C LYS A 200 11.45 -4.95 -1.85
N VAL A 201 10.81 -3.97 -2.47
CA VAL A 201 11.12 -2.55 -2.33
C VAL A 201 9.89 -1.84 -1.77
N ASP A 202 10.05 -1.29 -0.58
CA ASP A 202 8.99 -0.59 0.12
C ASP A 202 9.12 0.92 -0.12
N VAL A 203 8.02 1.54 -0.55
CA VAL A 203 7.93 2.94 -0.95
C VAL A 203 7.03 3.71 0.02
N ASN A 204 7.47 4.88 0.45
CA ASN A 204 6.67 5.73 1.32
C ASN A 204 6.74 7.21 0.90
N PHE A 205 5.57 7.75 0.52
CA PHE A 205 5.40 9.13 0.10
C PHE A 205 5.08 10.10 1.23
N HIS A 206 5.26 9.74 2.51
CA HIS A 206 4.97 10.60 3.68
C HIS A 206 5.56 12.01 3.60
N SER A 207 6.70 12.19 2.93
CA SER A 207 7.40 13.48 2.75
C SER A 207 7.02 14.22 1.46
N SER A 208 5.98 13.76 0.75
CA SER A 208 5.45 14.40 -0.45
C SER A 208 4.38 15.42 -0.10
N PHE A 209 4.16 16.40 -0.98
CA PHE A 209 3.14 17.42 -0.79
C PHE A 209 1.71 16.84 -0.72
N TRP A 210 1.45 15.77 -1.47
CA TRP A 210 0.16 15.06 -1.47
C TRP A 210 0.36 13.54 -1.30
N PRO A 211 0.55 13.04 -0.07
CA PRO A 211 0.86 11.63 0.18
C PRO A 211 -0.28 10.68 -0.22
N TYR A 212 -1.53 11.12 -0.16
CA TYR A 212 -2.73 10.34 -0.53
C TYR A 212 -2.81 9.94 -2.01
N SER A 213 -1.89 10.43 -2.86
CA SER A 213 -1.76 10.00 -4.25
C SER A 213 -0.68 8.94 -4.45
N ALA A 214 -0.30 8.20 -3.40
CA ALA A 214 0.78 7.20 -3.42
C ALA A 214 0.67 6.20 -4.59
N HIS A 215 -0.55 5.75 -4.90
CA HIS A 215 -0.78 4.85 -6.02
C HIS A 215 -0.44 5.47 -7.39
N ASN A 216 -0.76 6.75 -7.59
CA ASN A 216 -0.42 7.42 -8.84
C ASN A 216 1.04 7.88 -8.87
N ASN A 217 1.59 8.20 -7.70
CA ASN A 217 2.99 8.59 -7.53
C ASN A 217 3.92 7.43 -7.89
N ILE A 218 3.68 6.21 -7.39
CA ILE A 218 4.62 5.09 -7.60
C ILE A 218 4.88 4.75 -9.08
N HIS A 219 3.92 5.04 -9.98
CA HIS A 219 4.05 4.87 -11.42
C HIS A 219 4.15 6.17 -12.22
N VAL A 220 4.23 7.33 -11.56
CA VAL A 220 4.31 8.67 -12.19
C VAL A 220 3.25 8.86 -13.29
N LYS A 221 1.97 8.65 -12.96
CA LYS A 221 0.88 8.67 -13.97
C LYS A 221 0.77 9.99 -14.76
N ASN A 222 1.19 11.09 -14.14
CA ASN A 222 1.26 12.42 -14.75
C ASN A 222 2.50 13.10 -14.16
N GLU A 223 3.47 13.45 -14.99
CA GLU A 223 4.76 13.98 -14.52
C GLU A 223 4.64 15.29 -13.73
N TRP A 224 3.62 16.11 -14.01
CA TRP A 224 3.40 17.37 -13.30
C TRP A 224 2.82 17.15 -11.89
N LEU A 225 1.86 16.23 -11.75
CA LEU A 225 1.16 15.98 -10.49
C LEU A 225 1.84 14.92 -9.61
N HIS A 226 2.50 13.95 -10.23
CA HIS A 226 2.98 12.73 -9.59
C HIS A 226 4.51 12.62 -9.60
N ASN A 227 5.21 13.76 -9.75
CA ASN A 227 6.67 13.85 -9.79
C ASN A 227 7.36 13.26 -8.55
N ALA A 228 6.67 13.21 -7.39
CA ALA A 228 7.19 12.57 -6.19
C ALA A 228 7.67 11.13 -6.45
N GLY A 229 7.08 10.44 -7.42
CA GLY A 229 7.51 9.10 -7.85
C GLY A 229 8.78 9.02 -8.68
N ALA A 230 9.34 10.13 -9.16
CA ALA A 230 10.49 10.13 -10.06
C ALA A 230 11.69 9.38 -9.45
N GLY A 231 11.91 9.49 -8.14
CA GLY A 231 12.93 8.73 -7.42
C GLY A 231 12.68 7.22 -7.42
N VAL A 232 11.42 6.78 -7.44
CA VAL A 232 11.07 5.36 -7.56
C VAL A 232 11.41 4.85 -8.96
N ILE A 233 11.06 5.60 -10.01
CA ILE A 233 11.38 5.26 -11.40
C ILE A 233 12.90 5.21 -11.62
N ALA A 234 13.64 6.17 -11.04
CA ALA A 234 15.10 6.14 -11.05
C ALA A 234 15.64 4.87 -10.38
N HIS A 235 15.12 4.49 -9.21
CA HIS A 235 15.51 3.24 -8.54
C HIS A 235 15.17 1.98 -9.36
N VAL A 236 14.06 1.98 -10.10
CA VAL A 236 13.72 0.90 -11.05
C VAL A 236 14.76 0.82 -12.15
N ALA A 237 15.07 1.94 -12.81
CA ALA A 237 16.03 2.00 -13.90
C ALA A 237 17.43 1.56 -13.44
N ASP A 238 17.88 2.05 -12.28
CA ASP A 238 19.17 1.68 -11.72
C ASP A 238 19.20 0.22 -11.27
N SER A 239 18.09 -0.31 -10.75
CA SER A 239 17.97 -1.75 -10.45
C SER A 239 18.11 -2.61 -11.70
N ILE A 240 17.54 -2.20 -12.84
CA ILE A 240 17.68 -2.91 -14.12
C ILE A 240 19.12 -2.83 -14.62
N LYS A 241 19.75 -1.65 -14.62
CA LYS A 241 21.14 -1.47 -15.06
C LYS A 241 22.14 -2.27 -14.22
N GLN A 242 21.99 -2.25 -12.90
CA GLN A 242 22.84 -3.03 -12.00
C GLN A 242 22.76 -4.53 -12.29
N GLN A 243 21.60 -5.01 -12.77
CA GLN A 243 21.40 -6.41 -13.12
C GLN A 243 22.08 -6.79 -14.43
N GLU A 244 22.09 -5.91 -15.44
CA GLU A 244 22.82 -6.12 -16.68
C GLU A 244 24.35 -6.14 -16.46
N SER A 245 24.84 -5.40 -15.48
CA SER A 245 26.26 -5.37 -15.13
C SER A 245 26.77 -6.56 -14.30
N ARG A 246 25.88 -7.43 -13.79
CA ARG A 246 26.30 -8.61 -13.02
C ARG A 246 26.70 -9.74 -13.97
N PRO A 247 27.89 -10.35 -13.83
CA PRO A 247 28.26 -11.55 -14.59
C PRO A 247 27.20 -12.63 -14.38
N CYS A 248 26.76 -13.29 -15.46
CA CYS A 248 25.87 -14.44 -15.36
C CYS A 248 26.59 -15.55 -14.59
N LEU A 249 26.24 -15.73 -13.31
CA LEU A 249 26.56 -16.97 -12.62
C LEU A 249 25.71 -18.08 -13.23
N PRO A 250 26.30 -19.23 -13.58
CA PRO A 250 25.54 -20.35 -14.13
C PRO A 250 24.48 -20.79 -13.12
N ALA A 251 23.25 -20.96 -13.59
CA ALA A 251 22.19 -21.54 -12.79
C ALA A 251 22.48 -23.04 -12.64
N ASN A 252 22.84 -23.47 -11.43
CA ASN A 252 22.72 -24.88 -11.08
C ASN A 252 21.23 -25.13 -10.80
N LEU A 253 20.57 -25.76 -11.77
CA LEU A 253 19.28 -26.42 -11.60
C LEU A 253 19.48 -27.77 -10.90
#